data_AF-A0A196P6L5-F1
#
_entry.id   AF-A0A196P6L5-F1
#
_cell.length_a   1.000
_cell.length_b   1.000
_cell.length_c   1.000
_cell.angle_alpha   90.00
_cell.angle_beta   90.00
_cell.angle_gamma   90.00
#
_symmetry.space_group_name_H-M   'P 1'
#
loop_
_entity.id
_entity.type
_entity.pdbx_description
1 polymer ?
#
loop_
_entity_poly.entity_id
_entity_poly.type
_entity_poly.pdbx_seq_one_letter_code
_entity_poly.pdbx_strand_id
1 'polypeptide(L)'
;MNDKTMPELISDAWRRERPDLANTGVPLTFRLRALAIEIDHVVAEIGIREGIRPEDMLLIFSMRRVGRPYCLRPTDIYGILNITSGAATYRIDRLVKQGIAERIADPNDRRGYLLCLSERGVETADRAVKSLAETTERALAGAGLDPVGIVALEATLGQLEHGWEQVIPFEENPLARRVLKPRTKQPPAVSTDDIP
;
A
#
# COMPACT_ATOMS: atom_id res chain seq x y z
N MET A 1 9.54 34.80 -5.00
CA MET A 1 8.58 33.71 -4.72
C MET A 1 9.39 32.62 -4.03
N ASN A 2 8.91 32.02 -2.94
CA ASN A 2 9.73 31.07 -2.18
C ASN A 2 9.81 29.75 -2.98
N ASP A 3 10.98 29.41 -3.52
CA ASP A 3 11.20 28.20 -4.32
C ASP A 3 11.19 26.90 -3.48
N LYS A 4 10.84 27.01 -2.19
CA LYS A 4 10.80 25.89 -1.25
C LYS A 4 9.48 25.16 -1.31
N THR A 5 9.57 23.84 -1.29
CA THR A 5 8.42 22.94 -1.18
C THR A 5 7.82 22.99 0.23
N MET A 6 6.55 22.58 0.38
CA MET A 6 5.90 22.48 1.70
C MET A 6 6.69 21.60 2.71
N PRO A 7 7.22 20.42 2.32
CA PRO A 7 8.13 19.65 3.16
C PRO A 7 9.33 20.44 3.69
N GLU A 8 9.97 21.26 2.84
CA GLU A 8 11.12 22.08 3.23
C GLU A 8 10.75 23.18 4.21
N LEU A 9 9.57 23.80 4.01
CA LEU A 9 9.05 24.80 4.94
C LEU A 9 8.78 24.22 6.33
N ILE A 10 8.19 23.02 6.42
CA ILE A 10 7.96 22.33 7.70
C ILE A 10 9.29 22.00 8.38
N SER A 11 10.25 21.48 7.61
CA SER A 11 11.59 21.15 8.08
C SER A 11 12.34 22.36 8.64
N ASP A 12 12.25 23.51 7.96
CA ASP A 12 12.90 24.75 8.38
C ASP A 12 12.22 25.39 9.60
N ALA A 13 10.89 25.29 9.69
CA ALA A 13 10.16 25.74 10.87
C ALA A 13 10.62 24.99 12.12
N TRP A 14 10.73 23.65 12.07
CA TRP A 14 11.19 22.88 13.23
C TRP A 14 12.63 23.19 13.64
N ARG A 15 13.53 23.44 12.66
CA ARG A 15 14.90 23.89 12.97
C ARG A 15 14.93 25.24 13.69
N ARG A 16 14.03 26.16 13.33
CA ARG A 16 13.93 27.48 13.96
C ARG A 16 13.32 27.41 15.36
N GLU A 17 12.22 26.67 15.52
CA GLU A 17 11.48 26.62 16.79
C GLU A 17 12.17 25.73 17.85
N ARG A 18 12.91 24.70 17.42
CA ARG A 18 13.64 23.78 18.29
C ARG A 18 15.09 23.58 17.81
N PRO A 19 15.94 24.62 17.90
CA PRO A 19 17.34 24.52 17.47
C PRO A 19 18.13 23.48 18.27
N ASP A 20 17.70 23.17 19.49
CA ASP A 20 18.23 22.10 20.34
C ASP A 20 17.95 20.69 19.77
N LEU A 21 16.93 20.56 18.91
CA LEU A 21 16.57 19.34 18.17
C LEU A 21 16.84 19.48 16.67
N ALA A 22 17.70 20.41 16.26
CA ALA A 22 18.05 20.62 14.85
C ALA A 22 18.95 19.52 14.27
N ASN A 23 19.23 18.45 15.03
CA ASN A 23 19.77 17.21 14.48
C ASN A 23 18.84 16.66 13.39
N THR A 24 19.42 15.95 12.42
CA THR A 24 18.78 15.68 11.11
C THR A 24 17.49 14.85 11.18
N GLY A 25 17.26 14.10 12.26
CA GLY A 25 16.16 13.15 12.37
C GLY A 25 14.76 13.78 12.33
N VAL A 26 14.49 14.79 13.16
CA VAL A 26 13.16 15.41 13.27
C VAL A 26 12.75 16.10 11.95
N PRO A 27 13.58 16.99 11.37
CA PRO A 27 13.20 17.65 10.12
C PRO A 27 13.04 16.68 8.95
N LEU A 28 13.91 15.66 8.83
CA LEU A 28 13.79 14.60 7.82
C LEU A 28 12.48 13.82 7.95
N THR A 29 12.10 13.46 9.19
CA THR A 29 10.86 12.73 9.47
C THR A 29 9.63 13.48 8.96
N PHE A 30 9.58 14.79 9.19
CA PHE A 30 8.48 15.60 8.69
C PHE A 30 8.47 15.74 7.17
N ARG A 31 9.65 15.77 6.51
CA ARG A 31 9.72 15.77 5.05
C ARG A 31 9.16 14.47 4.46
N LEU A 32 9.56 13.33 5.01
CA LEU A 32 9.07 12.02 4.57
C LEU A 32 7.57 11.87 4.81
N ARG A 33 7.07 12.32 5.97
CA ARG A 33 5.63 12.32 6.26
C ARG A 33 4.84 13.20 5.29
N ALA A 34 5.35 14.37 4.94
CA ALA A 34 4.68 15.25 3.98
C ALA A 34 4.62 14.60 2.59
N LEU A 35 5.73 13.99 2.14
CA LEU A 35 5.75 13.24 0.88
C LEU A 35 4.76 12.05 0.88
N ALA A 36 4.68 11.31 1.99
CA ALA A 36 3.71 10.22 2.14
C ALA A 36 2.26 10.72 1.99
N ILE A 37 1.92 11.89 2.55
CA ILE A 37 0.58 12.48 2.40
C ILE A 37 0.28 12.85 0.93
N GLU A 38 1.27 13.38 0.21
CA GLU A 38 1.11 13.69 -1.23
C GLU A 38 0.88 12.42 -2.05
N ILE A 39 1.60 11.33 -1.75
CA ILE A 39 1.41 10.02 -2.37
C ILE A 39 0.03 9.45 -2.03
N ASP A 40 -0.40 9.51 -0.77
CA ASP A 40 -1.72 9.05 -0.32
C ASP A 40 -2.84 9.81 -1.04
N HIS A 41 -2.67 11.12 -1.30
CA HIS A 41 -3.61 11.90 -2.08
C HIS A 41 -3.73 11.38 -3.52
N VAL A 42 -2.61 11.09 -4.19
CA VAL A 42 -2.63 10.48 -5.53
C VAL A 42 -3.35 9.13 -5.53
N VAL A 43 -3.06 8.27 -4.56
CA VAL A 43 -3.71 6.95 -4.44
C VAL A 43 -5.21 7.09 -4.19
N ALA A 44 -5.63 8.06 -3.36
CA ALA A 44 -7.04 8.34 -3.11
C ALA A 44 -7.78 8.78 -4.39
N GLU A 45 -7.19 9.68 -5.18
CA GLU A 45 -7.76 10.13 -6.46
C GLU A 45 -7.85 9.01 -7.50
N ILE A 46 -6.89 8.07 -7.50
CA ILE A 46 -6.98 6.86 -8.32
C ILE A 46 -8.17 6.02 -7.89
N GLY A 47 -8.34 5.80 -6.58
CA GLY A 47 -9.48 5.06 -6.06
C GLY A 47 -10.81 5.66 -6.47
N ILE A 48 -10.98 6.97 -6.27
CA ILE A 48 -12.20 7.69 -6.65
C ILE A 48 -12.53 7.49 -8.14
N ARG A 49 -11.53 7.60 -9.02
CA ARG A 49 -11.70 7.38 -10.47
C ARG A 49 -12.11 5.95 -10.83
N GLU A 50 -11.62 4.96 -10.10
CA GLU A 50 -11.98 3.55 -10.30
C GLU A 50 -13.27 3.13 -9.56
N GLY A 51 -13.94 4.06 -8.89
CA GLY A 51 -15.14 3.77 -8.07
C GLY A 51 -14.83 2.97 -6.80
N ILE A 52 -13.57 2.99 -6.37
CA ILE A 52 -13.08 2.36 -5.15
C ILE A 52 -12.87 3.42 -4.09
N ARG A 53 -13.16 3.08 -2.84
CA ARG A 53 -12.89 4.00 -1.76
C ARG A 53 -11.38 4.10 -1.48
N PRO A 54 -10.84 5.28 -1.19
CA PRO A 54 -9.41 5.47 -0.93
C PRO A 54 -8.84 4.44 0.08
N GLU A 55 -9.58 4.15 1.15
CA GLU A 55 -9.12 3.21 2.17
C GLU A 55 -9.02 1.74 1.69
N ASP A 56 -9.72 1.37 0.62
CA ASP A 56 -9.74 0.01 0.09
C ASP A 56 -8.68 -0.21 -1.01
N MET A 57 -8.05 0.85 -1.52
CA MET A 57 -7.03 0.78 -2.57
C MET A 57 -5.82 -0.05 -2.17
N LEU A 58 -5.32 0.13 -0.94
CA LEU A 58 -4.19 -0.63 -0.43
C LEU A 58 -4.48 -2.14 -0.39
N LEU A 59 -5.73 -2.53 -0.12
CA LEU A 59 -6.15 -3.94 -0.13
C LEU A 59 -6.12 -4.51 -1.55
N ILE A 60 -6.69 -3.79 -2.52
CA ILE A 60 -6.69 -4.21 -3.93
C ILE A 60 -5.27 -4.35 -4.47
N PHE A 61 -4.40 -3.37 -4.22
CA PHE A 61 -2.98 -3.44 -4.58
C PHE A 61 -2.27 -4.61 -3.91
N SER A 62 -2.56 -4.86 -2.64
CA SER A 62 -1.98 -5.98 -1.89
C SER A 62 -2.42 -7.33 -2.47
N MET A 63 -3.70 -7.51 -2.75
CA MET A 63 -4.21 -8.73 -3.40
C MET A 63 -3.63 -8.92 -4.80
N ARG A 64 -3.43 -7.84 -5.55
CA ARG A 64 -2.87 -7.92 -6.90
C ARG A 64 -1.39 -8.30 -6.90
N ARG A 65 -0.60 -7.76 -5.95
CA ARG A 65 0.86 -7.97 -5.87
C ARG A 65 1.28 -9.29 -5.22
N VAL A 66 0.40 -9.99 -4.48
CA VAL A 66 0.70 -11.36 -3.99
C VAL A 66 0.77 -12.41 -5.11
N GLY A 67 0.41 -12.02 -6.34
CA GLY A 67 0.41 -12.91 -7.50
C GLY A 67 -0.82 -13.82 -7.53
N ARG A 68 -1.00 -14.55 -8.64
CA ARG A 68 -2.13 -15.47 -8.79
C ARG A 68 -2.12 -16.49 -7.63
N PRO A 69 -3.29 -16.79 -7.04
CA PRO A 69 -4.66 -16.45 -7.47
C PRO A 69 -5.20 -15.07 -7.03
N TYR A 70 -4.35 -14.15 -6.55
CA TYR A 70 -4.72 -12.83 -6.04
C TYR A 70 -5.62 -12.89 -4.80
N CYS A 71 -5.30 -13.81 -3.89
CA CYS A 71 -6.10 -14.08 -2.72
C CYS A 71 -5.36 -13.84 -1.41
N LEU A 72 -6.07 -13.33 -0.40
CA LEU A 72 -5.59 -13.12 0.96
C LEU A 72 -6.55 -13.75 1.97
N ARG A 73 -6.03 -14.20 3.12
CA ARG A 73 -6.88 -14.57 4.26
C ARG A 73 -7.33 -13.31 4.99
N PRO A 74 -8.51 -13.30 5.65
CA PRO A 74 -8.92 -12.20 6.52
C PRO A 74 -7.86 -11.82 7.55
N THR A 75 -7.09 -12.80 8.04
CA THR A 75 -5.99 -12.57 8.98
C THR A 75 -4.84 -11.76 8.41
N ASP A 76 -4.53 -11.98 7.14
CA ASP A 76 -3.49 -11.23 6.44
C ASP A 76 -4.00 -9.81 6.16
N ILE A 77 -5.27 -9.64 5.82
CA ILE A 77 -5.89 -8.34 5.49
C ILE A 77 -5.80 -7.37 6.67
N TYR A 78 -6.25 -7.75 7.87
CA TYR A 78 -6.18 -6.83 9.01
C TYR A 78 -4.72 -6.53 9.41
N GLY A 79 -3.81 -7.48 9.18
CA GLY A 79 -2.38 -7.30 9.40
C GLY A 79 -1.75 -6.29 8.45
N ILE A 80 -2.04 -6.42 7.14
CA ILE A 80 -1.57 -5.56 6.05
C ILE A 80 -2.11 -4.13 6.21
N LEU A 81 -3.41 -4.01 6.50
CA LEU A 81 -4.08 -2.72 6.61
C LEU A 81 -3.89 -2.09 8.00
N ASN A 82 -3.31 -2.82 8.95
CA ASN A 82 -3.18 -2.46 10.35
C ASN A 82 -4.49 -1.96 10.96
N ILE A 83 -5.56 -2.73 10.78
CA ILE A 83 -6.91 -2.43 11.28
C ILE A 83 -7.43 -3.53 12.20
N THR A 84 -8.55 -3.29 12.87
CA THR A 84 -9.21 -4.34 13.65
C THR A 84 -9.86 -5.38 12.74
N SER A 85 -10.11 -6.58 13.27
CA SER A 85 -10.83 -7.64 12.55
C SER A 85 -12.22 -7.18 12.09
N GLY A 86 -12.96 -6.42 12.91
CA GLY A 86 -14.26 -5.86 12.53
C GLY A 86 -14.17 -4.87 11.37
N ALA A 87 -13.17 -3.98 11.38
CA ALA A 87 -12.92 -3.07 10.27
C ALA A 87 -12.52 -3.82 8.99
N ALA A 88 -11.73 -4.89 9.10
CA ALA A 88 -11.40 -5.73 7.97
C ALA A 88 -12.63 -6.42 7.39
N THR A 89 -13.49 -7.03 8.21
CA THR A 89 -14.76 -7.62 7.76
C THR A 89 -15.61 -6.61 6.98
N TYR A 90 -15.73 -5.37 7.49
CA TYR A 90 -16.45 -4.30 6.80
C TYR A 90 -15.87 -3.96 5.42
N ARG A 91 -14.53 -3.91 5.29
CA ARG A 91 -13.86 -3.71 3.97
C ARG A 91 -14.10 -4.88 3.03
N ILE A 92 -13.98 -6.11 3.54
CA ILE A 92 -14.21 -7.34 2.78
C ILE A 92 -15.64 -7.38 2.23
N ASP A 93 -16.65 -7.22 3.10
CA ASP A 93 -18.07 -7.25 2.70
C ASP A 93 -18.38 -6.21 1.63
N ARG A 94 -17.77 -5.02 1.72
CA ARG A 94 -17.96 -3.95 0.75
C ARG A 94 -17.40 -4.30 -0.62
N LEU A 95 -16.16 -4.80 -0.70
CA LEU A 95 -15.54 -5.20 -1.96
C LEU A 95 -16.30 -6.36 -2.61
N VAL A 96 -16.80 -7.31 -1.80
CA VAL A 96 -17.64 -8.41 -2.28
C VAL A 96 -18.97 -7.88 -2.81
N LYS A 97 -19.64 -6.99 -2.07
CA LYS A 97 -20.91 -6.37 -2.51
C LYS A 97 -20.75 -5.57 -3.80
N GLN A 98 -19.58 -4.98 -4.04
CA GLN A 98 -19.27 -4.24 -5.26
C GLN A 98 -18.85 -5.14 -6.44
N GLY A 99 -18.69 -6.45 -6.23
CA GLY A 99 -18.22 -7.40 -7.25
C GLY A 99 -16.73 -7.23 -7.59
N ILE A 100 -15.94 -6.59 -6.73
CA ILE A 100 -14.49 -6.41 -6.88
C ILE A 100 -13.73 -7.63 -6.35
N ALA A 101 -14.31 -8.33 -5.39
CA ALA A 101 -13.70 -9.50 -4.77
C ALA A 101 -14.75 -10.57 -4.48
N GLU A 102 -14.27 -11.79 -4.28
CA GLU A 102 -15.10 -12.96 -4.01
C GLU A 102 -14.54 -13.74 -2.81
N ARG A 103 -15.43 -14.36 -2.05
CA ARG A 103 -15.06 -15.28 -0.97
C ARG A 103 -14.97 -16.69 -1.53
N ILE A 104 -13.79 -17.28 -1.50
CA ILE A 104 -13.55 -18.67 -1.92
C ILE A 104 -13.23 -19.50 -0.69
N ALA A 105 -13.79 -20.71 -0.57
CA ALA A 105 -13.47 -21.60 0.54
C ALA A 105 -11.95 -21.86 0.61
N ASP A 106 -11.36 -21.79 1.80
CA ASP A 106 -9.93 -22.08 1.93
C ASP A 106 -9.70 -23.61 1.91
N PRO A 107 -9.01 -24.17 0.90
CA PRO A 107 -8.77 -25.61 0.83
C PRO A 107 -7.93 -26.13 2.00
N ASN A 108 -7.21 -25.26 2.71
CA ASN A 108 -6.37 -25.61 3.84
C ASN A 108 -7.04 -25.32 5.20
N ASP A 109 -8.23 -24.72 5.22
CA ASP A 109 -8.96 -24.39 6.43
C ASP A 109 -10.47 -24.49 6.18
N ARG A 110 -11.09 -25.58 6.65
CA ARG A 110 -12.52 -25.85 6.49
C ARG A 110 -13.43 -24.79 7.12
N ARG A 111 -12.92 -23.98 8.06
CA ARG A 111 -13.69 -22.91 8.73
C ARG A 111 -13.38 -21.55 8.14
N GLY A 112 -12.42 -21.45 7.22
CA GLY A 112 -11.92 -20.22 6.65
C GLY A 112 -12.34 -20.00 5.21
N TYR A 113 -12.14 -18.77 4.77
CA TYR A 113 -12.25 -18.39 3.36
C TYR A 113 -11.05 -17.52 2.97
N LEU A 114 -10.84 -17.43 1.67
CA LEU A 114 -9.93 -16.52 1.02
C LEU A 114 -10.76 -15.41 0.38
N LEU A 115 -10.34 -14.17 0.56
CA LEU A 115 -10.80 -13.09 -0.30
C LEU A 115 -9.93 -13.11 -1.55
N CYS A 116 -10.52 -13.23 -2.73
CA CYS A 116 -9.83 -13.24 -4.02
C CYS A 116 -10.33 -12.08 -4.87
N LEU A 117 -9.48 -11.46 -5.70
CA LEU A 117 -9.97 -10.51 -6.70
C LEU A 117 -10.85 -11.25 -7.71
N SER A 118 -12.01 -10.68 -8.04
CA SER A 118 -12.77 -11.11 -9.21
C SER A 118 -12.05 -10.68 -10.50
N GLU A 119 -12.52 -11.11 -11.66
CA GLU A 119 -11.99 -10.63 -12.95
C GLU A 119 -12.03 -9.10 -13.04
N ARG A 120 -13.19 -8.50 -12.71
CA ARG A 120 -13.36 -7.05 -12.59
C ARG A 120 -12.38 -6.44 -11.59
N GLY A 121 -12.15 -7.09 -10.46
CA GLY A 121 -11.19 -6.64 -9.45
C GLY A 121 -9.76 -6.61 -9.95
N VAL A 122 -9.35 -7.61 -10.73
CA VAL A 122 -8.02 -7.67 -11.36
C VAL A 122 -7.86 -6.52 -12.36
N GLU A 123 -8.85 -6.29 -13.23
CA GLU A 123 -8.81 -5.20 -14.19
C GLU A 123 -8.74 -3.82 -13.52
N THR A 124 -9.54 -3.63 -12.47
CA THR A 124 -9.50 -2.40 -11.65
C THR A 124 -8.12 -2.21 -11.01
N ALA A 125 -7.53 -3.28 -10.44
CA ALA A 125 -6.20 -3.22 -9.85
C ALA A 125 -5.12 -2.85 -10.89
N ASP A 126 -5.20 -3.44 -12.09
CA ASP A 126 -4.24 -3.20 -13.17
C ASP A 126 -4.31 -1.76 -13.70
N ARG A 127 -5.52 -1.22 -13.93
CA ARG A 127 -5.69 0.19 -14.31
C ARG A 127 -5.18 1.14 -13.22
N ALA A 128 -5.47 0.83 -11.97
CA ALA A 128 -5.03 1.65 -10.84
C ALA A 128 -3.50 1.65 -10.67
N VAL A 129 -2.84 0.49 -10.76
CA VAL A 129 -1.37 0.39 -10.71
C VAL A 129 -0.74 1.13 -11.88
N LYS A 130 -1.30 1.03 -13.08
CA LYS A 130 -0.82 1.75 -14.26
C LYS A 130 -0.89 3.28 -14.04
N SER A 131 -2.03 3.78 -13.56
CA SER A 131 -2.25 5.20 -13.25
C SER A 131 -1.29 5.71 -12.16
N LEU A 132 -0.99 4.87 -11.16
CA LEU A 132 0.00 5.19 -10.13
C LEU A 132 1.39 5.28 -10.76
N ALA A 133 1.81 4.28 -11.54
CA ALA A 133 3.11 4.24 -12.21
C ALA A 133 3.32 5.47 -13.12
N GLU A 134 2.35 5.81 -13.96
CA GLU A 134 2.42 6.99 -14.82
C GLU A 134 2.53 8.31 -14.03
N THR A 135 1.89 8.37 -12.86
CA THR A 135 1.97 9.55 -12.00
C THR A 135 3.32 9.65 -11.29
N THR A 136 3.85 8.52 -10.80
CA THR A 136 5.16 8.47 -10.15
C THR A 136 6.29 8.74 -11.13
N GLU A 137 6.23 8.22 -12.36
CA GLU A 137 7.22 8.51 -13.41
C GLU A 137 7.27 10.01 -13.74
N ARG A 138 6.10 10.68 -13.83
CA ARG A 138 6.05 12.14 -14.01
C ARG A 138 6.63 12.90 -12.83
N ALA A 139 6.38 12.44 -11.60
CA ALA A 139 6.94 13.05 -10.40
C ALA A 139 8.47 12.93 -10.36
N LEU A 140 9.02 11.76 -10.69
CA LEU A 140 10.46 11.52 -10.77
C LEU A 140 11.12 12.36 -11.87
N ALA A 141 10.50 12.42 -13.06
CA ALA A 141 10.97 13.28 -14.15
C ALA A 141 10.95 14.77 -13.76
N GLY A 142 9.89 15.23 -13.08
CA GLY A 142 9.80 16.61 -12.57
C GLY A 142 10.84 16.94 -11.50
N ALA A 143 11.27 15.93 -10.73
CA ALA A 143 12.36 16.06 -9.76
C ALA A 143 13.76 16.09 -10.42
N GLY A 144 13.86 15.78 -11.72
CA GLY A 144 15.14 15.71 -12.44
C GLY A 144 16.02 14.55 -12.01
N LEU A 145 15.45 13.50 -11.40
CA LEU A 145 16.19 12.31 -10.99
C LEU A 145 16.44 11.42 -12.22
N ASP A 146 17.71 11.16 -12.51
CA ASP A 146 18.12 10.17 -13.51
C ASP A 146 18.11 8.74 -12.90
N PRO A 147 18.29 7.68 -13.70
CA PRO A 147 18.30 6.31 -13.19
C PRO A 147 19.34 6.05 -12.09
N VAL A 148 20.48 6.75 -12.14
CA VAL A 148 21.55 6.61 -11.13
C VAL A 148 21.10 7.23 -9.81
N GLY A 149 20.50 8.42 -9.85
CA GLY A 149 19.92 9.11 -8.70
C GLY A 149 18.79 8.31 -8.07
N ILE A 150 17.94 7.66 -8.87
CA ILE A 150 16.87 6.78 -8.38
C ILE A 150 17.47 5.60 -7.60
N VAL A 151 18.45 4.89 -8.16
CA VAL A 151 19.11 3.76 -7.48
C VAL A 151 19.79 4.20 -6.18
N ALA A 152 20.44 5.36 -6.17
CA ALA A 152 21.05 5.91 -4.96
C ALA A 152 20.00 6.28 -3.90
N LEU A 153 18.85 6.82 -4.31
CA LEU A 153 17.73 7.12 -3.43
C LEU A 153 17.15 5.84 -2.83
N GLU A 154 16.89 4.80 -3.64
CA GLU A 154 16.41 3.50 -3.17
C GLU A 154 17.37 2.88 -2.14
N ALA A 155 18.68 2.92 -2.40
CA ALA A 155 19.68 2.43 -1.45
C ALA A 155 19.65 3.22 -0.12
N THR A 156 19.49 4.55 -0.19
CA THR A 156 19.41 5.42 0.99
C THR A 156 18.13 5.16 1.78
N LEU A 157 17.00 4.97 1.10
CA LEU A 157 15.73 4.59 1.72
C LEU A 157 15.86 3.23 2.43
N GLY A 158 16.48 2.23 1.80
CA GLY A 158 16.72 0.93 2.43
C GLY A 158 17.58 1.01 3.70
N GLN A 159 18.59 1.89 3.72
CA GLN A 159 19.37 2.16 4.93
C GLN A 159 18.51 2.80 6.04
N LEU A 160 17.65 3.74 5.66
CA LEU A 160 16.74 4.40 6.60
C LEU A 160 15.72 3.42 7.19
N GLU A 161 15.14 2.55 6.35
CA GLU A 161 14.22 1.49 6.76
C GLU A 161 14.88 0.54 7.77
N HIS A 162 16.10 0.09 7.48
CA HIS A 162 16.86 -0.75 8.41
C HIS A 162 17.10 -0.07 9.77
N GLY A 163 17.34 1.25 9.77
CA GLY A 163 17.44 2.02 11.01
C GLY A 163 16.13 2.04 11.80
N TRP A 164 14.99 2.19 11.12
CA TRP A 164 13.65 2.16 11.74
C TRP A 164 13.29 0.79 12.32
N GLU A 165 13.74 -0.29 11.71
CA GLU A 165 13.57 -1.65 12.23
C GLU A 165 14.29 -1.89 13.57
N GLN A 166 15.34 -1.11 13.88
CA GLN A 166 16.02 -1.19 15.18
C GLN A 166 15.25 -0.50 16.31
N VAL A 167 14.36 0.45 15.99
CA VAL A 167 13.63 1.24 16.99
C VAL A 167 12.16 0.83 17.12
N ILE A 168 11.61 0.11 16.13
CA ILE A 168 10.27 -0.47 16.18
C ILE A 168 10.42 -2.00 16.20
N PRO A 169 10.07 -2.68 17.32
CA PRO A 169 10.11 -4.14 17.41
C PRO A 169 9.36 -4.79 16.23
N PHE A 170 9.87 -5.93 15.75
CA PHE A 170 9.30 -6.63 14.58
C PHE A 170 7.80 -6.91 14.74
N GLU A 171 7.37 -7.26 15.95
CA GLU A 171 5.97 -7.56 16.29
C GLU A 171 5.06 -6.33 16.18
N GLU A 172 5.63 -5.15 16.42
CA GLU A 172 4.95 -3.85 16.41
C GLU A 172 5.06 -3.15 15.06
N ASN A 173 6.03 -3.54 14.22
CA ASN A 173 6.25 -2.92 12.93
C ASN A 173 5.15 -3.36 11.92
N PRO A 174 4.29 -2.43 11.47
CA PRO A 174 3.20 -2.75 10.55
C PRO A 174 3.71 -3.15 9.15
N LEU A 175 4.94 -2.75 8.80
CA LEU A 175 5.60 -3.05 7.52
C LEU A 175 6.46 -4.32 7.56
N ALA A 176 6.97 -4.71 8.74
CA ALA A 176 7.81 -5.92 8.88
C ALA A 176 7.01 -7.23 8.71
N ARG A 177 5.68 -7.16 8.56
CA ARG A 177 4.81 -8.33 8.56
C ARG A 177 4.94 -9.13 7.27
N ARG A 178 5.52 -10.33 7.45
CA ARG A 178 5.57 -11.51 6.55
C ARG A 178 5.58 -11.15 5.07
N VAL A 179 6.73 -11.31 4.42
CA VAL A 179 6.80 -11.56 2.98
C VAL A 179 5.66 -12.52 2.62
N LEU A 180 4.64 -11.99 1.95
CA LEU A 180 3.48 -12.78 1.54
C LEU A 180 4.03 -13.79 0.54
N LYS A 181 4.26 -15.03 1.00
CA LYS A 181 4.82 -16.05 0.13
C LYS A 181 3.84 -16.26 -1.03
N PRO A 182 4.28 -16.16 -2.29
CA PRO A 182 3.40 -16.45 -3.42
C PRO A 182 2.84 -17.87 -3.25
N ARG A 183 1.51 -18.01 -3.36
CA ARG A 183 0.88 -19.32 -3.21
C ARG A 183 1.19 -20.16 -4.45
N THR A 184 1.91 -21.26 -4.23
CA THR A 184 2.28 -22.24 -5.27
C THR A 184 1.13 -23.16 -5.70
N LYS A 185 -0.05 -23.09 -5.06
CA LYS A 185 -1.22 -23.88 -5.41
C LYS A 185 -2.40 -22.99 -5.77
N GLN A 186 -2.85 -23.14 -7.01
CA GLN A 186 -4.06 -22.53 -7.53
C GLN A 186 -5.28 -23.04 -6.72
N PRO A 187 -6.22 -22.17 -6.32
CA PRO A 187 -7.51 -22.62 -5.84
C PRO A 187 -8.20 -23.38 -6.98
N PRO A 188 -9.08 -24.36 -6.67
CA PRO A 188 -9.83 -25.06 -7.69
C PRO A 188 -10.55 -24.03 -8.58
N ALA A 189 -10.61 -24.30 -9.89
CA ALA A 189 -11.34 -23.47 -10.83
C ALA A 189 -12.77 -23.29 -10.32
N VAL A 190 -13.27 -22.05 -10.31
CA VAL A 190 -14.69 -21.78 -10.05
C VAL A 190 -15.45 -22.46 -11.18
N SER A 191 -16.23 -23.48 -10.84
CA SER A 191 -17.12 -24.13 -11.80
C SER A 191 -18.18 -23.10 -12.22
N THR A 192 -18.27 -22.82 -13.51
CA THR A 192 -19.29 -21.95 -14.09
C THR A 192 -20.68 -22.59 -14.11
N ASP A 193 -20.81 -23.82 -13.61
CA ASP A 193 -22.06 -24.60 -13.69
C ASP A 193 -23.06 -24.31 -12.55
N ASP A 194 -22.74 -23.42 -11.60
CA ASP A 194 -23.62 -23.03 -10.48
C ASP A 194 -23.88 -21.51 -10.43
N ILE A 195 -24.10 -20.87 -11.60
CA ILE A 195 -24.72 -19.54 -11.66
C ILE A 195 -26.19 -19.75 -12.09
N PRO A 196 -27.18 -19.41 -11.25
CA PRO A 196 -28.60 -19.57 -11.57
C PRO A 196 -29.08 -18.66 -12.70
#